data_AF-A0A7C6L6B3-F1
#
_entry.id   AF-A0A7C6L6B3-F1
#
_cell.length_a   1.000
_cell.length_b   1.000
_cell.length_c   1.000
_cell.angle_alpha   90.00
_cell.angle_beta   90.00
_cell.angle_gamma   90.00
#
_symmetry.space_group_name_H-M   'P 1'
#
loop_
_entity.id
_entity.type
_entity.pdbx_description
1 polymer ?
#
loop_
_entity_poly.entity_id
_entity_poly.type
_entity_poly.pdbx_seq_one_letter_code
_entity_poly.pdbx_strand_id
1 'polypeptide(L)'
;MHRINGNSNKIQININKVDDKFVRDEIDKSTHNRLIERYQNEKVILQERINLMKNPNRANIEPKLRYSISLINNIDDYIRDAKVEVKCKLIGSMFPEKITFDGKSYRTNSYNSVLDLIYKQTNQLKGDKKEIGERFNSFPDSVPRAGIEPAWK
;
A
#
# COMPACT_ATOMS: atom_id res chain seq x y z
N MET A 1 -15.24 -5.04 26.61
CA MET A 1 -15.65 -6.22 25.82
C MET A 1 -17.11 -6.62 26.02
N HIS A 2 -17.64 -6.70 27.26
CA HIS A 2 -19.01 -7.15 27.54
C HIS A 2 -20.12 -6.37 26.79
N ARG A 3 -20.03 -5.03 26.72
CA ARG A 3 -21.00 -4.17 26.01
C ARG A 3 -20.99 -4.35 24.48
N ILE A 4 -19.87 -4.76 23.90
CA ILE A 4 -19.71 -4.91 22.45
C ILE A 4 -20.27 -6.25 21.97
N ASN A 5 -20.01 -7.32 22.73
CA ASN A 5 -20.66 -8.62 22.48
C ASN A 5 -22.19 -8.51 22.63
N GLY A 6 -22.66 -7.71 23.59
CA GLY A 6 -24.09 -7.37 23.72
C GLY A 6 -24.67 -6.70 22.47
N ASN A 7 -23.93 -5.78 21.86
CA ASN A 7 -24.35 -5.10 20.62
C ASN A 7 -24.36 -6.06 19.41
N SER A 8 -23.36 -6.93 19.27
CA SER A 8 -23.32 -7.94 18.22
C SER A 8 -24.51 -8.90 18.32
N ASN A 9 -24.84 -9.36 19.53
CA ASN A 9 -25.99 -10.22 19.76
C ASN A 9 -27.31 -9.49 19.44
N LYS A 10 -27.42 -8.20 19.77
CA LYS A 10 -28.60 -7.38 19.46
C LYS A 10 -28.84 -7.25 17.94
N ILE A 11 -27.79 -7.03 17.16
CA ILE A 11 -27.88 -6.97 15.69
C ILE A 11 -28.34 -8.32 15.14
N GLN A 12 -27.79 -9.43 15.64
CA GLN A 12 -28.21 -10.77 15.19
C GLN A 12 -29.67 -11.08 15.53
N ILE A 13 -30.13 -10.68 16.73
CA ILE A 13 -31.54 -10.81 17.12
C ILE A 13 -32.45 -10.00 16.18
N ASN A 14 -32.02 -8.81 15.76
CA ASN A 14 -32.80 -7.97 14.86
C ASN A 14 -32.86 -8.52 13.42
N ILE A 15 -31.78 -9.13 12.94
CA ILE A 15 -31.77 -9.85 11.65
C ILE A 15 -32.79 -10.99 11.68
N ASN A 16 -32.72 -11.85 12.70
CA ASN A 16 -33.65 -12.96 12.84
C ASN A 16 -35.13 -12.49 12.89
N LYS A 17 -35.40 -11.37 13.57
CA LYS A 17 -36.75 -10.76 13.60
C LYS A 17 -37.21 -10.26 12.24
N VAL A 18 -36.31 -9.73 11.42
CA VAL A 18 -36.63 -9.28 10.06
C VAL A 18 -36.91 -10.49 9.17
N ASP A 19 -36.13 -11.56 9.30
CA ASP A 19 -36.35 -12.81 8.57
C ASP A 19 -37.70 -13.46 8.96
N ASP A 20 -38.00 -13.54 10.26
CA ASP A 20 -39.28 -14.10 10.74
C ASP A 20 -40.49 -13.33 10.19
N LYS A 21 -40.39 -11.99 10.12
CA LYS A 21 -41.46 -11.14 9.56
C LYS A 21 -41.63 -11.32 8.06
N PHE A 22 -40.53 -11.55 7.34
CA PHE A 22 -40.59 -11.81 5.91
C PHE A 22 -41.20 -13.19 5.62
N VAL A 23 -40.84 -14.21 6.40
CA VAL A 23 -41.41 -15.57 6.28
C VAL A 23 -42.92 -15.59 6.58
N ARG A 24 -43.40 -14.68 7.45
CA ARG A 24 -44.83 -14.52 7.76
C ARG A 24 -45.58 -13.62 6.76
N ASP A 25 -44.92 -13.21 5.68
CA ASP A 25 -45.45 -12.25 4.69
C ASP A 25 -45.89 -10.91 5.30
N GLU A 26 -45.36 -10.52 6.47
CA GLU A 26 -45.67 -9.25 7.14
C GLU A 26 -44.91 -8.05 6.53
N ILE A 27 -43.84 -8.33 5.77
CA ILE A 27 -43.03 -7.32 5.08
C ILE A 27 -42.71 -7.79 3.66
N ASP A 28 -42.57 -6.83 2.74
CA ASP A 28 -42.23 -7.12 1.35
C ASP A 28 -40.71 -7.31 1.16
N LYS A 29 -40.34 -7.89 0.03
CA LYS A 29 -38.93 -8.18 -0.33
C LYS A 29 -38.06 -6.92 -0.36
N SER A 30 -38.59 -5.77 -0.78
CA SER A 30 -37.83 -4.52 -0.80
C SER A 30 -37.50 -4.04 0.61
N THR A 31 -38.50 -4.07 1.51
CA THR A 31 -38.30 -3.71 2.91
C THR A 31 -37.36 -4.67 3.63
N HIS A 32 -37.47 -5.98 3.38
CA HIS A 32 -36.56 -6.98 3.93
C HIS A 32 -35.11 -6.71 3.49
N ASN A 33 -34.86 -6.59 2.19
CA ASN A 33 -33.53 -6.34 1.64
C ASN A 33 -32.88 -5.09 2.25
N ARG A 34 -33.62 -3.97 2.31
CA ARG A 34 -33.14 -2.70 2.89
C ARG A 34 -32.75 -2.84 4.36
N LEU A 35 -33.54 -3.56 5.15
CA LEU A 35 -33.28 -3.76 6.58
C LEU A 35 -32.10 -4.70 6.81
N ILE A 36 -31.99 -5.78 6.03
CA ILE A 36 -30.86 -6.70 6.08
C ILE A 36 -29.57 -5.96 5.71
N GLU A 37 -29.56 -5.21 4.61
CA GLU A 37 -28.40 -4.43 4.19
C GLU A 37 -27.93 -3.47 5.29
N ARG A 38 -28.86 -2.74 5.92
CA ARG A 38 -28.52 -1.87 7.05
C ARG A 38 -27.85 -2.62 8.21
N TYR A 39 -28.44 -3.74 8.64
CA TYR A 39 -27.88 -4.50 9.77
C TYR A 39 -26.55 -5.19 9.43
N GLN A 40 -26.35 -5.60 8.17
CA GLN A 40 -25.07 -6.11 7.70
C GLN A 40 -24.00 -5.00 7.72
N ASN A 41 -24.33 -3.80 7.26
CA ASN A 41 -23.43 -2.64 7.34
C ASN A 41 -23.08 -2.28 8.79
N GLU A 42 -24.06 -2.28 9.70
CA GLU A 42 -23.81 -2.08 11.14
C GLU A 42 -22.88 -3.16 11.72
N LYS A 43 -23.04 -4.42 11.28
CA LYS A 43 -22.18 -5.54 11.68
C LYS A 43 -20.74 -5.35 11.19
N VAL A 44 -20.55 -4.90 9.96
CA VAL A 44 -19.22 -4.59 9.39
C VAL A 44 -18.53 -3.50 10.19
N ILE A 45 -19.21 -2.37 10.42
CA ILE A 45 -18.66 -1.24 11.20
C ILE A 45 -18.30 -1.68 12.63
N LEU A 46 -19.15 -2.50 13.27
CA LEU A 46 -18.87 -3.01 14.60
C LEU A 46 -17.65 -3.94 14.62
N GLN A 47 -17.49 -4.79 13.61
CA GLN A 47 -16.32 -5.65 13.45
C GLN A 47 -15.03 -4.87 13.22
N GLU A 48 -15.05 -3.83 12.39
CA GLU A 48 -13.92 -2.93 12.23
C GLU A 48 -13.52 -2.28 13.55
N ARG A 49 -14.51 -1.79 14.31
CA ARG A 49 -14.26 -1.19 15.62
C ARG A 49 -13.66 -2.19 16.62
N ILE A 50 -14.12 -3.44 16.60
CA ILE A 50 -13.52 -4.53 17.39
C ILE A 50 -12.08 -4.78 16.95
N ASN A 51 -11.82 -4.81 15.65
CA ASN A 51 -10.48 -5.05 15.10
C ASN A 51 -9.50 -3.92 15.44
N LEU A 52 -9.96 -2.68 15.49
CA LEU A 52 -9.19 -1.52 15.96
C LEU A 52 -8.89 -1.62 17.48
N MET A 53 -9.87 -2.00 18.30
CA MET A 53 -9.67 -2.17 19.74
C MET A 53 -8.77 -3.35 20.10
N LYS A 54 -8.85 -4.46 19.36
CA LYS A 54 -7.98 -5.63 19.53
C LYS A 54 -6.53 -5.35 19.15
N ASN A 55 -6.30 -4.35 18.29
CA ASN A 55 -4.98 -3.95 17.83
C ASN A 55 -4.70 -2.49 18.20
N PRO A 56 -4.48 -2.15 19.49
CA PRO A 56 -4.27 -0.76 19.92
C PRO A 56 -3.07 -0.09 19.24
N ASN A 57 -2.12 -0.86 18.71
CA ASN A 57 -1.02 -0.35 17.88
C ASN A 57 -1.46 0.27 16.54
N ARG A 58 -2.71 0.04 16.10
CA ARG A 58 -3.35 0.74 14.97
C ARG A 58 -4.01 2.07 15.36
N ALA A 59 -4.26 2.33 16.65
CA ALA A 59 -4.88 3.59 17.08
C ALA A 59 -3.96 4.81 16.85
N ASN A 60 -2.65 4.59 16.74
CA ASN A 60 -1.65 5.62 16.51
C ASN A 60 -1.17 5.67 15.04
N ILE A 61 -2.07 5.38 14.09
CA ILE A 61 -1.72 5.36 12.66
C ILE A 61 -1.54 6.76 12.10
N GLU A 62 -2.30 7.74 12.58
CA GLU A 62 -2.27 9.12 12.08
C GLU A 62 -0.88 9.77 12.25
N PRO A 63 -0.23 9.73 13.45
CA PRO A 63 1.14 10.25 13.58
C PRO A 63 2.16 9.48 12.73
N LYS A 64 2.00 8.16 12.60
CA LYS A 64 2.89 7.33 11.77
C LYS A 64 2.76 7.69 10.30
N LEU A 65 1.54 7.89 9.80
CA LEU A 65 1.28 8.30 8.43
C LEU A 65 1.84 9.68 8.13
N ARG A 66 1.63 10.66 9.03
CA ARG A 66 2.21 12.00 8.89
C ARG A 66 3.72 11.96 8.82
N TYR A 67 4.35 11.19 9.71
CA TYR A 67 5.80 10.98 9.69
C TYR A 67 6.25 10.32 8.39
N SER A 68 5.60 9.24 7.95
CA SER A 68 5.94 8.53 6.71
C SER A 68 5.81 9.43 5.48
N ILE A 69 4.75 10.22 5.36
CA ILE A 69 4.57 11.19 4.25
C ILE A 69 5.69 12.23 4.28
N SER A 70 5.98 12.80 5.46
CA SER A 70 7.08 13.76 5.61
C SER A 70 8.43 13.17 5.25
N LEU A 71 8.70 11.91 5.61
CA LEU A 71 9.94 11.21 5.28
C LEU A 71 10.07 11.00 3.76
N ILE A 72 9.00 10.54 3.10
CA ILE A 72 8.98 10.31 1.65
C ILE A 72 9.16 11.61 0.86
N ASN A 73 8.52 12.70 1.30
CA ASN A 73 8.60 13.99 0.60
C ASN A 73 9.99 14.64 0.64
N ASN A 74 10.82 14.32 1.64
CA ASN A 74 12.15 14.91 1.82
C ASN A 74 13.24 13.82 1.71
N ILE A 75 12.96 12.74 0.99
CA ILE A 75 13.81 11.55 0.96
C ILE A 75 15.19 11.82 0.37
N ASP A 76 15.27 12.79 -0.55
CA ASP A 76 16.50 13.29 -1.16
C ASP A 76 17.41 13.97 -0.12
N ASP A 77 16.85 14.81 0.74
CA ASP A 77 17.57 15.43 1.86
C ASP A 77 18.11 14.37 2.82
N TYR A 78 17.31 13.35 3.14
CA TYR A 78 17.75 12.27 4.02
C TYR A 78 18.88 11.43 3.40
N ILE A 79 18.83 11.14 2.10
CA ILE A 79 19.89 10.39 1.41
C ILE A 79 21.18 11.21 1.32
N ARG A 80 21.09 12.53 1.10
CA ARG A 80 22.25 13.40 0.95
C ARG A 80 22.89 13.74 2.30
N ASP A 81 22.10 14.21 3.26
CA ASP A 81 22.59 14.96 4.41
C ASP A 81 22.46 14.21 5.76
N ALA A 82 21.65 13.14 5.84
CA ALA A 82 21.46 12.43 7.11
C ALA A 82 22.69 11.61 7.55
N LYS A 83 22.72 11.20 8.83
CA LYS A 83 23.75 10.28 9.34
C LYS A 83 23.68 8.92 8.65
N VAL A 84 24.82 8.24 8.53
CA VAL A 84 24.95 6.92 7.87
C VAL A 84 23.92 5.91 8.39
N GLU A 85 23.70 5.86 9.71
CA GLU A 85 22.72 4.97 10.32
C GLU A 85 21.29 5.19 9.78
N VAL A 86 20.89 6.45 9.58
CA VAL A 86 19.57 6.80 9.03
C VAL A 86 19.49 6.39 7.56
N LYS A 87 20.56 6.62 6.78
CA LYS A 87 20.64 6.17 5.38
C LYS A 87 20.51 4.65 5.27
N CYS A 88 21.21 3.90 6.12
CA CYS A 88 21.12 2.44 6.16
C CYS A 88 19.69 1.97 6.50
N LYS A 89 19.02 2.60 7.47
CA LYS A 89 17.61 2.28 7.80
C LYS A 89 16.67 2.56 6.62
N LEU A 90 16.86 3.69 5.95
CA LEU A 90 16.05 4.08 4.79
C LEU A 90 16.24 3.10 3.63
N ILE A 91 17.49 2.81 3.24
CA ILE A 91 17.80 1.85 2.18
C ILE A 91 17.31 0.45 2.54
N GLY A 92 17.51 0.00 3.79
CA GLY A 92 17.01 -1.29 4.25
C GLY A 92 15.48 -1.40 4.27
N SER A 93 14.76 -0.28 4.37
CA SER A 93 13.29 -0.26 4.24
C SER A 93 12.81 -0.41 2.79
N MET A 94 13.62 0.05 1.83
CA MET A 94 13.36 -0.08 0.39
C MET A 94 13.77 -1.44 -0.15
N PHE A 95 14.87 -2.02 0.35
CA PHE A 95 15.42 -3.29 -0.08
C PHE A 95 15.49 -4.23 1.13
N PRO A 96 14.43 -5.02 1.36
CA PRO A 96 14.33 -5.86 2.56
C PRO A 96 15.33 -7.02 2.57
N GLU A 97 15.84 -7.39 1.39
CA GLU A 97 16.80 -8.47 1.23
C GLU A 97 18.25 -7.97 1.29
N LYS A 98 19.17 -8.90 1.57
CA LYS A 98 20.60 -8.59 1.60
C LYS A 98 21.11 -8.23 0.20
N ILE A 99 22.09 -7.34 0.16
CA ILE A 99 22.87 -7.08 -1.04
C ILE A 99 23.65 -8.34 -1.39
N THR A 100 23.59 -8.75 -2.66
CA THR A 100 24.36 -9.87 -3.19
C THR A 100 25.60 -9.35 -3.90
N PHE A 101 26.72 -10.04 -3.69
CA PHE A 101 27.99 -9.77 -4.36
C PHE A 101 28.41 -11.04 -5.12
N ASP A 102 28.61 -10.93 -6.42
CA ASP A 102 28.94 -12.06 -7.31
C ASP A 102 30.46 -12.19 -7.56
N GLY A 103 31.28 -11.41 -6.85
CA GLY A 103 32.73 -11.32 -7.07
C GLY A 103 33.16 -10.16 -7.97
N LYS A 104 32.23 -9.52 -8.70
CA LYS A 104 32.49 -8.37 -9.58
C LYS A 104 31.57 -7.19 -9.32
N SER A 105 30.30 -7.44 -9.01
CA SER A 105 29.25 -6.44 -8.90
C SER A 105 28.37 -6.66 -7.68
N TYR A 106 27.77 -5.56 -7.20
CA TYR A 106 26.77 -5.58 -6.14
C TYR A 106 25.39 -5.39 -6.73
N ARG A 107 24.41 -6.19 -6.29
CA ARG A 107 23.01 -6.04 -6.69
C ARG A 107 22.09 -6.18 -5.50
N THR A 108 20.93 -5.53 -5.56
CA THR A 108 19.80 -5.80 -4.67
C THR A 108 18.92 -6.85 -5.34
N ASN A 109 18.46 -7.84 -4.57
CA ASN A 109 17.69 -8.96 -5.12
C ASN A 109 16.23 -8.58 -5.41
N SER A 110 15.63 -7.79 -4.52
CA SER A 110 14.26 -7.30 -4.65
C SER A 110 14.08 -5.99 -3.87
N TYR A 111 13.09 -5.20 -4.28
CA TYR A 111 12.64 -4.03 -3.54
C TYR A 111 11.26 -4.27 -2.91
N ASN A 112 10.91 -3.44 -1.93
CA ASN A 112 9.64 -3.52 -1.25
C ASN A 112 8.47 -3.17 -2.19
N SER A 113 7.56 -4.11 -2.43
CA SER A 113 6.42 -3.96 -3.35
C SER A 113 5.48 -2.80 -3.01
N VAL A 114 5.54 -2.24 -1.79
CA VAL A 114 4.82 -1.01 -1.44
C VAL A 114 5.26 0.17 -2.31
N LEU A 115 6.51 0.18 -2.79
CA LEU A 115 7.01 1.19 -3.72
C LEU A 115 6.23 1.20 -5.05
N ASP A 116 5.68 0.06 -5.47
CA ASP A 116 4.83 0.00 -6.67
C ASP A 116 3.52 0.78 -6.48
N LEU A 117 2.94 0.70 -5.28
CA LEU A 117 1.70 1.43 -4.97
C LEU A 117 1.97 2.93 -4.96
N ILE A 118 3.08 3.35 -4.35
CA ILE A 118 3.49 4.76 -4.32
C ILE A 118 3.70 5.26 -5.75
N TYR A 119 4.45 4.52 -6.57
CA TYR A 119 4.75 4.89 -7.95
C TYR A 119 3.48 4.96 -8.83
N LYS A 120 2.58 3.97 -8.74
CA LYS A 120 1.30 3.96 -9.47
C LYS A 120 0.45 5.17 -9.11
N GLN A 121 0.32 5.46 -7.81
CA GLN A 121 -0.46 6.61 -7.35
C GLN A 121 0.16 7.93 -7.84
N THR A 122 1.48 8.08 -7.77
CA THR A 122 2.17 9.26 -8.29
C THR A 122 1.93 9.45 -9.79
N ASN A 123 1.94 8.38 -10.58
CA ASN A 123 1.65 8.46 -12.01
C ASN A 123 0.20 8.84 -12.31
N GLN A 124 -0.77 8.31 -11.55
CA GLN A 124 -2.18 8.71 -11.67
C GLN A 124 -2.38 10.19 -11.33
N LEU A 125 -1.68 10.68 -10.31
CA LEU A 125 -1.75 12.08 -9.87
C LEU A 125 -1.00 13.05 -10.81
N LYS A 126 0.01 12.57 -11.55
CA LYS A 126 0.77 13.39 -12.51
C LYS A 126 0.01 13.75 -13.78
N GLY A 127 -1.16 13.14 -14.03
CA GLY A 127 -1.91 13.30 -15.27
C GLY A 127 -1.15 12.72 -16.48
N ASP A 128 -1.68 12.92 -17.69
CA ASP A 128 -0.98 12.54 -18.91
C ASP A 128 0.39 13.20 -18.95
N LYS A 129 1.42 12.40 -19.20
CA LYS A 129 2.79 12.91 -19.37
C LYS A 129 2.73 13.97 -20.46
N LYS A 130 2.94 15.24 -20.10
CA LYS A 130 3.37 16.22 -21.11
C LYS A 130 4.67 15.68 -21.66
N GLU A 131 4.69 15.31 -22.94
CA GLU A 131 5.94 15.02 -23.64
C GLU A 131 6.87 16.20 -23.39
N ILE A 132 7.88 15.97 -22.56
CA ILE A 132 9.01 16.87 -22.49
C ILE A 132 9.74 16.54 -23.78
N GLY A 133 9.46 17.31 -24.84
CA GLY A 133 10.20 17.20 -26.10
C GLY A 133 11.68 17.18 -25.77
N GLU A 134 12.33 16.06 -26.10
CA GLU A 134 13.73 15.80 -25.77
C GLU A 134 14.58 16.94 -26.33
N ARG A 135 15.04 17.84 -25.45
CA ARG A 135 16.10 18.77 -25.82
C ARG A 135 17.43 18.04 -25.69
N PHE A 136 17.80 17.42 -26.82
CA PHE A 136 19.17 17.16 -27.30
C PHE A 136 20.17 16.44 -26.38
N ASN A 137 20.62 15.29 -26.89
CA ASN A 137 22.00 14.80 -26.92
C ASN A 137 22.76 14.72 -25.59
N SER A 138 22.69 13.56 -24.94
CA SER A 138 23.82 13.00 -24.16
C SER A 138 23.79 11.47 -24.15
N PHE A 139 23.39 10.83 -25.26
CA PHE A 139 23.88 9.48 -25.53
C PHE A 139 25.34 9.63 -25.94
N PRO A 140 26.31 9.00 -25.26
CA PRO A 140 27.66 8.93 -25.78
C PRO A 140 27.60 8.12 -27.09
N ASP A 141 27.66 8.86 -28.20
CA ASP A 141 28.00 8.32 -29.51
C ASP A 141 29.38 7.66 -29.43
N SER A 142 29.53 6.55 -30.15
CA SER A 142 30.78 5.81 -30.43
C SER A 142 31.00 4.54 -29.61
N VAL A 143 30.32 3.47 -30.03
CA VAL A 143 30.92 2.13 -30.03
C VAL A 143 31.58 1.91 -31.40
N PRO A 144 32.91 1.71 -31.49
CA PRO A 144 33.52 1.33 -32.75
C PRO A 144 33.03 -0.06 -33.18
N ARG A 145 32.70 -0.21 -34.47
CA ARG A 145 32.46 -1.52 -35.11
C ARG A 145 33.79 -2.29 -35.13
N ALA A 146 34.01 -3.19 -34.18
CA ALA A 146 35.19 -4.04 -34.16
C ALA A 146 34.92 -5.39 -34.82
N GLY A 147 35.06 -5.42 -36.15
CA GLY A 147 35.50 -6.59 -36.91
C GLY A 147 36.93 -6.30 -37.37
N ILE A 148 37.88 -6.39 -36.45
CA ILE A 148 39.33 -6.32 -36.70
C ILE A 148 39.94 -7.39 -35.81
N GLU A 149 39.73 -8.65 -36.18
CA GLU A 149 40.57 -9.74 -35.66
C GLU A 149 41.93 -9.66 -36.37
N PRO A 150 43.07 -9.68 -35.67
CA PRO A 150 44.33 -10.04 -36.28
C PRO A 150 44.32 -11.56 -36.52
N ALA A 151 44.38 -11.97 -37.79
CA ALA A 151 44.59 -13.35 -38.17
C ALA A 151 46.04 -13.77 -37.84
N TRP A 152 46.28 -14.26 -36.63
CA TRP A 152 47.51 -14.98 -36.28
C TRP A 152 47.19 -16.40 -35.80
N LYS A 153 47.17 -17.33 -36.76
CA LYS A 153 48.01 -18.54 -36.79
C LYS A 153 47.94 -19.15 -38.18
#